data_AF-A0A351Z8W1-F1
#
_entry.id   AF-A0A351Z8W1-F1
#
_cell.length_a   1.000
_cell.length_b   1.000
_cell.length_c   1.000
_cell.angle_alpha   90.00
_cell.angle_beta   90.00
_cell.angle_gamma   90.00
#
_symmetry.space_group_name_H-M   'P 1'
#
loop_
_entity.id
_entity.type
_entity.pdbx_description
1 polymer ?
#
loop_
_entity_poly.entity_id
_entity_poly.type
_entity_poly.pdbx_seq_one_letter_code
_entity_poly.pdbx_strand_id
1 'polypeptide(L)' 'MLYEIRSLKHIDAESTEEAIFWLKEYGCRARMIAGGTDLLGLIKDRVEAPEVLINIKLIPEMKRMV' A
#
# COMPACT_ATOMS: atom_id res chain seq x y z
N MET A 1 11.25 7.50 24.55
CA MET A 1 11.74 7.76 23.18
C MET A 1 10.50 7.85 22.31
N LEU A 2 10.06 9.07 21.99
CA LEU A 2 8.87 9.29 21.15
C LEU A 2 9.23 8.80 19.74
N TYR A 3 8.54 7.77 19.28
CA TYR A 3 8.77 7.19 17.96
C TYR A 3 8.42 8.25 16.91
N GLU A 4 9.38 8.65 16.07
CA GLU A 4 9.06 9.41 14.87
C GLU A 4 8.12 8.55 14.00
N ILE A 5 6.87 8.99 13.88
CA ILE A 5 5.94 8.40 12.94
C ILE A 5 6.41 8.86 11.56
N ARG A 6 7.16 8.01 10.84
CA ARG A 6 7.37 8.20 9.40
C ARG A 6 5.99 8.31 8.75
N SER A 7 5.77 9.41 8.03
CA SER A 7 4.52 9.58 7.31
C SER A 7 4.41 8.50 6.23
N LEU A 8 3.38 7.67 6.35
CA LEU A 8 3.04 6.66 5.35
C LEU A 8 1.93 7.24 4.47
N LYS A 9 2.26 7.54 3.20
CA LYS A 9 1.26 8.01 2.25
C LYS A 9 0.33 6.85 1.90
N HIS A 10 -0.97 7.08 1.94
CA HIS A 10 -1.97 6.11 1.50
C HIS A 10 -2.67 6.64 0.25
N ILE A 11 -2.74 5.83 -0.79
CA ILE A 11 -3.36 6.16 -2.08
C ILE A 11 -4.42 5.11 -2.36
N ASP A 12 -5.64 5.56 -2.63
CA ASP A 12 -6.73 4.71 -3.04
C ASP A 12 -6.77 4.66 -4.57
N ALA A 13 -6.41 3.51 -5.15
CA ALA A 13 -6.45 3.33 -6.60
C ALA A 13 -7.85 2.85 -7.03
N GLU A 14 -8.44 3.54 -8.00
CA GLU A 14 -9.77 3.23 -8.53
C GLU A 14 -9.71 2.39 -9.81
N SER A 15 -8.53 2.22 -10.40
CA SER A 15 -8.29 1.38 -11.57
C SER A 15 -6.96 0.64 -11.51
N THR A 16 -6.82 -0.39 -12.35
CA THR A 16 -5.56 -1.14 -12.47
C THR A 16 -4.46 -0.24 -13.05
N GLU A 17 -4.80 0.64 -13.98
CA GLU A 17 -3.89 1.59 -14.61
C GLU A 17 -3.34 2.58 -13.58
N GLU A 18 -4.20 3.08 -12.68
CA GLU A 18 -3.79 3.98 -11.61
C GLU A 18 -2.85 3.28 -10.61
N ALA A 19 -3.17 2.05 -10.21
CA ALA A 19 -2.30 1.28 -9.33
C ALA A 19 -0.91 1.05 -9.95
N ILE A 20 -0.85 0.71 -11.25
CA ILE A 20 0.40 0.55 -11.99
C ILE A 20 1.15 1.88 -12.10
N PHE A 21 0.45 2.98 -12.36
CA PHE A 21 1.04 4.31 -12.42
C PHE A 21 1.76 4.65 -11.11
N TRP A 22 1.09 4.50 -9.96
CA TRP A 22 1.69 4.81 -8.67
C TRP A 22 2.82 3.85 -8.29
N LEU A 23 2.72 2.56 -8.66
CA LEU A 23 3.82 1.62 -8.48
C LEU A 23 5.06 2.02 -9.27
N LYS A 24 4.90 2.50 -10.50
CA LYS A 24 6.02 3.00 -11.31
C LYS A 24 6.61 4.29 -10.75
N GLU A 25 5.77 5.22 -10.33
CA GLU A 25 6.17 6.52 -9.78
C GLU A 25 7.00 6.38 -8.48
N TYR A 26 6.57 5.49 -7.60
CA TYR A 26 7.21 5.33 -6.28
C TYR A 26 8.23 4.19 -6.23
N GLY A 27 8.20 3.27 -7.20
CA GLY A 27 9.13 2.15 -7.31
C GLY A 27 9.19 1.30 -6.03
N CYS A 28 10.40 1.02 -5.55
CA CYS A 28 10.63 0.19 -4.37
C CYS A 28 10.05 0.78 -3.07
N ARG A 29 9.72 2.08 -3.07
CA ARG A 29 9.14 2.80 -1.92
C ARG A 29 7.64 2.56 -1.76
N ALA A 30 6.98 1.96 -2.75
CA ALA A 30 5.56 1.61 -2.68
C ALA A 30 5.32 0.11 -2.43
N ARG A 31 4.19 -0.18 -1.77
CA ARG A 31 3.60 -1.52 -1.68
C ARG A 31 2.09 -1.42 -1.95
N MET A 32 1.54 -2.41 -2.65
CA MET A 32 0.08 -2.54 -2.76
C MET A 32 -0.49 -3.11 -1.46
N ILE A 33 -1.69 -2.69 -1.08
CA ILE A 33 -2.42 -3.22 0.06
C ILE A 33 -3.87 -3.51 -0.32
N ALA A 34 -4.41 -4.61 0.19
CA ALA A 34 -5.84 -4.93 0.11
C ALA A 34 -6.39 -5.21 1.51
N GLY A 35 -6.43 -6.49 1.91
CA GLY A 35 -6.83 -6.90 3.27
C GLY A 35 -5.89 -6.36 4.35
N GLY A 36 -4.59 -6.29 4.05
CA GLY A 36 -3.57 -5.71 4.93
C GLY A 36 -3.05 -6.64 6.02
N THR A 37 -3.62 -7.84 6.20
CA THR A 37 -3.25 -8.79 7.26
C THR A 37 -1.75 -9.10 7.27
N ASP A 38 -1.17 -9.43 6.12
CA ASP A 38 0.24 -9.80 6.03
C ASP A 38 1.14 -8.55 6.09
N LEU A 39 0.93 -7.61 5.17
CA LEU A 39 1.79 -6.44 4.99
C LEU A 39 1.84 -5.55 6.25
N LEU A 40 0.72 -5.34 6.94
CA LEU A 40 0.71 -4.52 8.15
C LEU A 40 1.47 -5.19 9.30
N GLY A 41 1.49 -6.54 9.36
CA GLY A 41 2.36 -7.27 10.27
C GLY A 41 3.84 -7.00 9.98
N LEU A 42 4.24 -7.14 8.72
CA LEU A 42 5.62 -6.88 8.28
C LEU A 42 6.07 -5.43 8.53
N ILE A 43 5.17 -4.45 8.38
CA ILE A 43 5.46 -3.04 8.68
C ILE A 43 5.63 -2.82 10.19
N LYS A 44 4.77 -3.44 11.01
CA LYS A 44 4.88 -3.37 12.49
C LYS A 44 6.18 -3.98 12.98
N ASP A 45 6.59 -5.10 12.39
CA ASP A 45 7.82 -5.81 12.72
C ASP A 45 9.06 -5.20 12.04
N ARG A 46 8.89 -4.10 11.30
CA ARG A 46 9.95 -3.36 10.57
C ARG A 46 10.72 -4.19 9.54
N VAL A 47 10.11 -5.28 9.06
CA VAL A 47 10.63 -6.08 7.95
C VAL A 47 10.43 -5.33 6.64
N GLU A 48 9.32 -4.62 6.51
CA GLU A 48 8.99 -3.76 5.37
C GLU A 48 8.85 -2.31 5.83
N ALA A 49 9.36 -1.36 5.05
CA ALA A 49 9.30 0.07 5.37
C ALA A 49 8.92 0.91 4.14
N PRO A 50 7.75 0.67 3.51
CA PRO A 50 7.29 1.49 2.40
C PRO A 50 7.04 2.94 2.86
N GLU A 51 7.16 3.86 1.92
CA GLU A 51 6.72 5.26 2.07
C GLU A 51 5.30 5.45 1.55
N VAL A 52 4.83 4.56 0.67
CA VAL A 52 3.51 4.63 0.04
C VAL A 52 2.79 3.27 0.08
N LEU A 53 1.55 3.28 0.54
CA LEU A 53 0.61 2.17 0.40
C LEU A 53 -0.41 2.50 -0.68
N ILE A 54 -0.56 1.61 -1.66
CA ILE A 54 -1.54 1.73 -2.74
C ILE A 54 -2.65 0.74 -2.45
N ASN A 55 -3.79 1.23 -1.98
CA ASN A 55 -4.97 0.44 -1.73
C ASN A 55 -5.66 0.07 -3.03
N ILE A 56 -5.74 -1.24 -3.29
CA ILE A 56 -6.34 -1.79 -4.51
C ILE A 56 -7.76 -2.33 -4.30
N LYS A 57 -8.34 -2.22 -3.09
CA LYS A 57 -9.71 -2.72 -2.81
C LYS A 57 -10.79 -1.96 -3.58
N LEU A 58 -10.53 -0.73 -4.01
CA LEU A 58 -11.52 0.08 -4.71
C LEU A 58 -11.60 -0.23 -6.21
N ILE A 59 -10.58 -0.90 -6.76
CA ILE A 59 -10.54 -1.37 -8.15
C ILE A 59 -11.74 -2.32 -8.38
N PRO A 60 -12.66 -2.01 -9.31
CA PRO A 60 -13.89 -2.78 -9.51
C PRO A 60 -13.68 -4.29 -9.72
N GLU A 61 -12.63 -4.67 -10.44
CA GLU A 61 -12.25 -6.05 -10.73
C GLU A 61 -11.84 -6.81 -9.45
N MET A 62 -11.31 -6.11 -8.45
CA MET A 62 -10.79 -6.66 -7.19
C MET A 62 -11.88 -6.82 -6.12
N LYS A 63 -13.05 -6.19 -6.28
CA LYS A 63 -14.15 -6.22 -5.30
C LYS A 63 -14.80 -7.60 -5.12
N ARG A 64 -14.60 -8.53 -6.06
CA ARG A 64 -15.17 -9.89 -6.01
C ARG A 64 -14.33 -10.88 -5.19
N MET A 65 -13.19 -10.46 -4.66
CA MET A 65 -12.22 -11.34 -3.97
C MET A 65 -12.33 -11.25 -2.43
N VAL A 66 -13.55 -11.09 -1.90
CA VAL A 66 -13.84 -11.11 -0.46
C VAL A 66 -15.11 -11.90 -0.18
#